data_AF-A0A6A3AAV5-F1
#
_entry.id   AF-A0A6A3AAV5-F1
#
_cell.length_a   1.000
_cell.length_b   1.000
_cell.length_c   1.000
_cell.angle_alpha   90.00
_cell.angle_beta   90.00
_cell.angle_gamma   90.00
#
_symmetry.space_group_name_H-M   'P 1'
#
loop_
_entity.id
_entity.type
_entity.pdbx_description
1 polymer ?
#
loop_
_entity_poly.entity_id
_entity_poly.type
_entity_poly.pdbx_seq_one_letter_code
_entity_poly.pdbx_strand_id
1 'polypeptide(L)'
;MFAITLVLFTRGVKLIHAHSETASHEMLAPSNKYDQEATKPIEKIQRRLAQNREAARKSRLRKKAYVQQLENSRFKLIQLEQELAQLKQQGVYMGGGLVDGNLGFSAPANSGIAAFETEYGQWMEEQSKQICALRTALNAQISDADLGMLVETGMNHYSKLFRMKSTAAKADVFYVMSGMWKTSAEQFFSWIGGFRPSELLQVLLPQLDSLTEQQFFDVCNLKQSCQQAEDALSQGMEKLQELVSVTVVDRQLGEGSYSSQVNTAMEKVEALVSFVDQADHIRQETLQQMSRILTTPQTARGLLALGEYFERLRALSTLSSSCPREPACP
;
A
#
# COMPACT_ATOMS: atom_id res chain seq x y z
N MET A 1 -13.58 9.14 4.09
CA MET A 1 -14.30 7.93 4.56
C MET A 1 -14.88 7.17 3.35
N PHE A 2 -14.04 6.72 2.42
CA PHE A 2 -14.47 5.97 1.23
C PHE A 2 -13.44 4.90 0.77
N ALA A 3 -12.42 4.59 1.58
CA ALA A 3 -11.35 3.67 1.19
C ALA A 3 -11.17 2.45 2.13
N ILE A 4 -12.11 2.18 3.04
CA ILE A 4 -12.03 1.03 3.97
C ILE A 4 -12.97 -0.13 3.56
N THR A 5 -13.83 0.05 2.56
CA THR A 5 -14.85 -0.96 2.20
C THR A 5 -14.39 -1.99 1.16
N LEU A 6 -13.22 -1.86 0.51
CA LEU A 6 -12.85 -2.75 -0.60
C LEU A 6 -11.98 -3.97 -0.22
N VAL A 7 -11.56 -4.12 1.05
CA VAL A 7 -10.67 -5.23 1.45
C VAL A 7 -11.41 -6.42 2.09
N LEU A 8 -12.73 -6.31 2.35
CA LEU A 8 -13.48 -7.38 3.04
C LEU A 8 -14.37 -8.26 2.14
N PHE A 9 -14.39 -8.09 0.81
CA PHE A 9 -15.34 -8.83 -0.04
C PHE A 9 -14.81 -10.10 -0.75
N THR A 10 -13.53 -10.47 -0.60
CA THR A 10 -12.96 -11.62 -1.34
C THR A 10 -12.78 -12.91 -0.53
N ARG A 11 -13.25 -12.99 0.72
CA ARG A 11 -12.97 -14.13 1.60
C ARG A 11 -14.17 -14.79 2.31
N GLY A 12 -15.28 -14.99 1.60
CA GLY A 12 -16.26 -15.96 2.11
C GLY A 12 -17.55 -16.12 1.34
N VAL A 13 -17.58 -16.94 0.29
CA VAL A 13 -18.70 -17.83 -0.02
C VAL A 13 -18.20 -19.02 -0.86
N LYS A 14 -17.96 -20.17 -0.23
CA LYS A 14 -18.04 -21.50 -0.87
C LYS A 14 -18.48 -22.52 0.20
N LEU A 15 -19.29 -23.49 -0.22
CA LEU A 15 -20.13 -24.47 0.53
C LEU A 15 -21.48 -23.90 0.99
N ILE A 16 -22.64 -24.43 0.61
CA ILE A 16 -23.01 -25.86 0.47
C ILE A 16 -23.97 -26.05 -0.73
N HIS A 17 -23.66 -27.00 -1.61
CA HIS A 17 -24.62 -27.63 -2.52
C HIS A 17 -24.91 -29.01 -1.96
N ALA A 18 -26.17 -29.31 -1.62
CA ALA A 18 -26.59 -30.65 -1.20
C ALA A 18 -27.78 -31.09 -2.04
N HIS A 19 -27.61 -32.27 -2.66
CA HIS A 19 -28.51 -32.93 -3.59
C HIS A 19 -29.88 -33.26 -2.99
N SER A 20 -30.92 -33.14 -3.82
CA SER A 20 -32.26 -33.69 -3.57
C SER A 20 -32.42 -34.92 -4.46
N GLU A 21 -32.48 -36.11 -3.85
CA GLU A 21 -32.97 -37.33 -4.50
C GLU A 21 -34.36 -37.67 -3.96
N THR A 22 -35.26 -37.90 -4.90
CA THR A 22 -36.64 -38.39 -4.76
C THR A 22 -36.67 -39.89 -4.53
N ALA A 23 -37.55 -40.37 -3.64
CA ALA A 23 -38.06 -41.74 -3.71
C ALA A 23 -39.49 -41.82 -3.12
N SER A 24 -40.36 -42.47 -3.89
CA SER A 24 -41.79 -42.71 -3.70
C SER A 24 -42.06 -44.20 -3.43
N HIS A 25 -43.00 -44.56 -2.53
CA HIS A 25 -43.96 -45.68 -2.72
C HIS A 25 -44.99 -45.80 -1.56
N GLU A 26 -46.28 -45.90 -1.93
CA GLU A 26 -47.39 -46.80 -1.48
C GLU A 26 -47.56 -47.28 -0.01
N MET A 27 -48.74 -47.65 0.55
CA MET A 27 -50.18 -47.65 0.20
C MET A 27 -50.97 -48.06 1.49
N LEU A 28 -52.31 -47.82 1.51
CA LEU A 28 -53.39 -48.50 2.29
C LEU A 28 -53.77 -48.06 3.75
N ALA A 29 -54.77 -47.16 3.84
CA ALA A 29 -56.13 -47.24 4.46
C ALA A 29 -56.36 -47.71 5.95
N PRO A 30 -57.59 -47.56 6.53
CA PRO A 30 -58.07 -46.36 7.23
C PRO A 30 -58.56 -46.65 8.68
N SER A 31 -58.58 -45.66 9.59
CA SER A 31 -59.36 -45.80 10.83
C SER A 31 -59.76 -44.46 11.47
N ASN A 32 -61.07 -44.26 11.58
CA ASN A 32 -61.76 -43.12 12.17
C ASN A 32 -61.33 -42.84 13.62
N LYS A 33 -60.85 -41.62 13.89
CA LYS A 33 -60.83 -41.02 15.24
C LYS A 33 -61.26 -39.56 15.16
N TYR A 34 -62.56 -39.35 14.98
CA TYR A 34 -63.24 -38.09 15.28
C TYR A 34 -63.07 -37.82 16.78
N ASP A 35 -62.04 -37.02 17.12
CA ASP A 35 -61.87 -36.18 18.35
C ASP A 35 -60.39 -35.85 18.67
N GLN A 36 -59.42 -36.37 17.92
CA GLN A 36 -57.99 -36.03 18.16
C GLN A 36 -57.40 -34.97 17.20
N GLU A 37 -58.12 -34.61 16.14
CA GLU A 37 -57.56 -33.77 15.06
C GLU A 37 -57.57 -32.26 15.37
N ALA A 38 -58.43 -31.78 16.27
CA ALA A 38 -58.45 -30.38 16.69
C ALA A 38 -57.42 -30.05 17.79
N THR A 39 -57.00 -31.04 18.59
CA THR A 39 -56.06 -30.85 19.72
C THR A 39 -54.60 -30.95 19.28
N LYS A 40 -54.29 -31.79 18.28
CA LYS A 40 -52.93 -31.94 17.70
C LYS A 40 -52.32 -30.62 17.14
N PRO A 41 -53.07 -29.76 16.44
CA PRO A 41 -52.60 -28.44 15.99
C PRO A 41 -52.28 -27.50 17.16
N ILE A 42 -53.14 -27.49 18.19
CA ILE A 42 -52.99 -26.62 19.37
C ILE A 42 -51.77 -27.04 20.19
N GLU A 43 -51.56 -28.33 20.44
CA GLU A 43 -50.37 -28.83 21.12
C GLU A 43 -49.09 -28.53 20.34
N LYS A 44 -49.12 -28.67 19.00
CA LYS A 44 -47.98 -28.32 18.13
C LYS A 44 -47.66 -26.82 18.19
N ILE A 45 -48.68 -25.96 18.24
CA ILE A 45 -48.53 -24.52 18.41
C ILE A 45 -47.95 -24.19 19.80
N GLN A 46 -48.44 -24.82 20.86
CA GLN A 46 -47.92 -24.63 22.22
C GLN A 46 -46.45 -25.04 22.35
N ARG A 47 -46.05 -26.17 21.75
CA ARG A 47 -44.64 -26.61 21.70
C ARG A 47 -43.76 -25.62 20.96
N ARG A 48 -44.20 -25.09 19.81
CA ARG A 48 -43.46 -24.06 19.06
C ARG A 48 -43.30 -22.76 19.86
N LEU A 49 -44.34 -22.34 20.58
CA LEU A 49 -44.28 -21.16 21.45
C LEU A 49 -43.32 -21.36 22.61
N ALA A 50 -43.30 -22.54 23.24
CA ALA A 50 -42.35 -22.88 24.29
C ALA A 50 -40.90 -22.86 23.77
N GLN A 51 -40.64 -23.48 22.61
CA GLN A 51 -39.33 -23.45 21.96
C GLN A 51 -38.90 -22.02 21.58
N ASN A 52 -39.82 -21.20 21.08
CA ASN A 52 -39.52 -19.80 20.76
C ASN A 52 -39.18 -18.99 22.02
N ARG A 53 -39.91 -19.19 23.13
CA ARG A 53 -39.59 -18.58 24.43
C ARG A 53 -38.21 -18.98 24.94
N GLU A 54 -37.85 -20.26 24.80
CA GLU A 54 -36.53 -20.75 25.21
C GLU A 54 -35.41 -20.24 24.30
N ALA A 55 -35.63 -20.24 22.98
CA ALA A 55 -34.70 -19.69 22.00
C ALA A 55 -34.48 -18.18 22.22
N ALA A 56 -35.54 -17.43 22.54
CA ALA A 56 -35.45 -16.01 22.90
C ALA A 56 -34.63 -15.79 24.18
N ARG A 57 -34.82 -16.63 25.22
CA ARG A 57 -33.99 -16.58 26.44
C ARG A 57 -32.52 -16.88 26.14
N LYS A 58 -32.21 -17.94 25.39
CA LYS A 58 -30.84 -18.29 25.01
C LYS A 58 -30.19 -17.20 24.14
N SER A 59 -30.94 -16.60 23.23
CA SER A 59 -30.49 -15.46 22.42
C SER A 59 -30.16 -14.25 23.30
N ARG A 60 -31.06 -13.88 24.22
CA ARG A 60 -30.82 -12.79 25.18
C ARG A 60 -29.57 -13.04 26.03
N LEU A 61 -29.37 -14.26 26.52
CA LEU A 61 -28.22 -14.59 27.35
C LEU A 61 -26.90 -14.48 26.56
N ARG A 62 -26.88 -14.98 25.32
CA ARG A 62 -25.70 -14.84 24.43
C ARG A 62 -25.39 -13.38 24.11
N LYS A 63 -26.41 -12.58 23.78
CA LYS A 63 -26.23 -11.14 23.56
C LYS A 63 -25.72 -10.43 24.81
N LYS A 64 -26.24 -10.79 26.00
CA LYS A 64 -25.77 -10.23 27.27
C LYS A 64 -24.29 -10.56 27.54
N ALA A 65 -23.88 -11.82 27.32
CA ALA A 65 -22.48 -12.22 27.46
C ALA A 65 -21.56 -11.50 26.47
N TYR A 66 -22.01 -11.32 25.22
CA TYR A 66 -21.25 -10.58 24.21
C TYR A 66 -21.10 -9.10 24.56
N VAL A 67 -22.17 -8.44 25.02
CA VAL A 67 -22.11 -7.04 25.49
C VAL A 67 -21.14 -6.91 26.67
N GLN A 68 -21.17 -7.84 27.63
CA GLN A 68 -20.26 -7.84 28.76
C GLN A 68 -18.79 -8.02 28.31
N GLN A 69 -18.54 -8.87 27.30
CA GLN A 69 -17.21 -8.99 26.71
C GLN A 69 -16.75 -7.69 26.04
N LEU A 70 -17.66 -6.99 25.34
CA LEU A 70 -17.36 -5.69 24.75
C LEU A 70 -17.04 -4.64 25.81
N GLU A 71 -17.81 -4.57 26.90
CA GLU A 71 -17.54 -3.67 28.02
C GLU A 71 -16.17 -3.94 28.67
N ASN A 72 -15.83 -5.21 28.89
CA ASN A 72 -14.51 -5.61 29.38
C ASN A 72 -13.39 -5.21 28.41
N SER A 73 -13.60 -5.39 27.11
CA SER A 73 -12.62 -5.02 26.08
C SER A 73 -12.41 -3.50 26.02
N ARG A 74 -13.50 -2.72 26.15
CA ARG A 74 -13.48 -1.26 26.22
C ARG A 74 -12.70 -0.77 27.44
N PHE A 75 -12.92 -1.38 28.61
CA PHE A 75 -12.20 -1.00 29.82
C PHE A 75 -10.69 -1.25 29.69
N LYS A 76 -10.29 -2.40 29.13
CA LYS A 76 -8.88 -2.69 28.83
C LYS A 76 -8.26 -1.69 27.85
N LEU A 77 -9.02 -1.27 26.84
CA LEU A 77 -8.55 -0.31 25.85
C LEU A 77 -8.30 1.06 26.49
N ILE A 78 -9.21 1.52 27.35
CA ILE A 78 -9.04 2.76 28.12
C ILE A 78 -7.81 2.67 29.04
N GLN A 79 -7.58 1.52 29.69
CA GLN A 79 -6.40 1.32 30.51
C GLN A 79 -5.11 1.41 29.70
N LEU A 80 -5.04 0.74 28.53
CA LEU A 80 -3.88 0.79 27.64
C LEU A 80 -3.65 2.20 27.09
N GLU A 81 -4.70 2.96 26.79
CA GLU A 81 -4.60 4.36 26.38
C GLU A 81 -4.02 5.23 27.50
N GLN A 82 -4.39 5.00 28.76
CA GLN A 82 -3.82 5.70 29.90
C GLN A 82 -2.34 5.34 30.12
N GLU A 83 -1.97 4.06 30.02
CA GLU A 83 -0.58 3.60 30.11
C GLU A 83 0.27 4.22 28.99
N LEU A 84 -0.24 4.28 27.76
CA LEU A 84 0.42 4.96 26.64
C LEU A 84 0.56 6.47 26.87
N ALA A 85 -0.46 7.13 27.41
CA ALA A 85 -0.38 8.56 27.73
C ALA A 85 0.66 8.85 28.82
N GLN A 86 0.77 7.98 29.84
CA GLN A 86 1.77 8.08 30.90
C GLN A 86 3.20 7.85 30.36
N LEU A 87 3.39 6.84 29.51
CA LEU A 87 4.68 6.59 28.84
C LEU A 87 5.09 7.76 27.94
N LYS A 88 4.11 8.36 27.24
CA LYS A 88 4.34 9.55 26.42
C LYS A 88 4.74 10.76 27.28
N GLN A 89 4.13 10.96 28.44
CA GLN A 89 4.53 12.03 29.37
C GLN A 89 5.89 11.78 30.02
N GLN A 90 6.25 10.53 30.34
CA GLN A 90 7.59 10.18 30.82
C GLN A 90 8.65 10.41 29.73
N GLY A 91 8.35 10.15 28.46
CA GLY A 91 9.23 10.46 27.33
C GLY A 91 9.44 11.96 27.10
N VAL A 92 8.42 12.78 27.35
CA VAL A 92 8.50 14.26 27.21
C VAL A 92 9.37 14.90 28.29
N TYR A 93 9.48 14.31 29.48
CA TYR A 93 10.33 14.84 30.56
C TYR A 93 11.85 14.63 30.32
N MET A 94 12.24 13.84 29.31
CA MET A 94 13.64 13.56 28.97
C MET A 94 14.10 14.18 27.63
N GLY A 95 13.21 14.82 26.87
CA GLY A 95 13.53 15.42 25.57
C GLY A 95 12.67 16.64 25.27
N GLY A 96 13.12 17.82 25.69
CA GLY A 96 12.49 19.08 25.35
C GLY A 96 12.91 19.59 23.98
N GLY A 97 11.93 19.82 23.08
CA GLY A 97 12.07 20.70 21.91
C GLY A 97 11.39 20.22 20.62
N LEU A 98 10.13 20.66 20.39
CA LEU A 98 9.51 21.17 19.13
C LEU A 98 9.96 20.53 17.79
N VAL A 99 9.15 20.01 16.84
CA VAL A 99 7.79 20.32 16.35
C VAL A 99 7.23 19.11 15.57
N ASP A 100 5.94 18.84 15.81
CA ASP A 100 4.88 18.23 14.97
C ASP A 100 5.00 16.81 14.36
N GLY A 101 3.99 16.00 14.71
CA GLY A 101 3.36 14.99 13.85
C GLY A 101 4.16 13.76 13.39
N ASN A 102 4.61 12.86 14.28
CA ASN A 102 4.83 11.47 13.86
C ASN A 102 4.51 10.45 14.96
N LEU A 103 3.78 9.38 14.59
CA LEU A 103 3.42 8.28 15.46
C LEU A 103 4.69 7.57 15.96
N GLY A 104 4.77 7.35 17.27
CA GLY A 104 5.98 6.94 17.96
C GLY A 104 6.50 5.56 17.56
N PHE A 105 7.75 5.55 17.09
CA PHE A 105 8.83 4.67 17.53
C PHE A 105 10.13 5.45 17.27
N SER A 106 10.56 6.27 18.24
CA SER A 106 11.90 6.86 18.17
C SER A 106 12.91 5.78 18.53
N ALA A 107 13.19 4.88 17.58
CA ALA A 107 14.48 4.20 17.52
C ALA A 107 15.60 5.28 17.54
N PRO A 108 16.82 4.98 18.05
CA PRO A 108 17.93 5.93 17.95
C PRO A 108 18.01 6.37 16.49
N ALA A 109 17.96 7.68 16.22
CA ALA A 109 17.83 8.23 14.88
C ALA A 109 18.78 7.48 13.94
N ASN A 110 18.22 6.65 13.05
CA ASN A 110 18.99 5.87 12.11
C ASN A 110 19.81 6.89 11.31
N SER A 111 21.11 7.01 11.59
CA SER A 111 21.94 8.09 11.05
C SER A 111 21.91 8.11 9.52
N GLY A 112 21.70 6.96 8.88
CA GLY A 112 21.53 6.85 7.43
C GLY A 112 20.20 7.43 6.91
N ILE A 113 19.12 7.34 7.68
CA ILE A 113 17.80 7.89 7.31
C ILE A 113 17.77 9.40 7.47
N ALA A 114 18.30 9.94 8.56
CA ALA A 114 18.43 11.39 8.74
C ALA A 114 19.32 12.04 7.66
N ALA A 115 20.41 11.36 7.27
CA ALA A 115 21.26 11.79 6.15
C ALA A 115 20.48 11.77 4.83
N PHE A 116 19.75 10.68 4.55
CA PHE A 116 18.91 10.57 3.35
C PHE A 116 17.85 11.66 3.29
N GLU A 117 17.13 11.96 4.37
CA GLU A 117 16.11 13.02 4.42
C GLU A 117 16.70 14.39 4.08
N THR A 118 17.87 14.70 4.65
CA THR A 118 18.57 15.96 4.41
C THR A 118 19.02 16.05 2.94
N GLU A 119 19.65 15.01 2.42
CA GLU A 119 20.11 14.97 1.03
C GLU A 119 18.92 14.99 0.04
N TYR A 120 17.81 14.33 0.38
CA TYR A 120 16.60 14.32 -0.43
C TYR A 120 15.95 15.70 -0.48
N GLY A 121 15.91 16.44 0.63
CA GLY A 121 15.47 17.83 0.65
C GLY A 121 16.27 18.70 -0.33
N GLN A 122 17.60 18.60 -0.30
CA GLN A 122 18.47 19.30 -1.26
C GLN A 122 18.26 18.83 -2.70
N TRP A 123 18.06 17.53 -2.91
CA TRP A 123 17.76 16.97 -4.21
C TRP A 123 16.46 17.55 -4.78
N MET A 124 15.45 17.74 -3.93
CA MET A 124 14.16 18.31 -4.30
C MET A 124 14.24 19.79 -4.71
N GLU A 125 15.02 20.59 -3.98
CA GLU A 125 15.28 21.97 -4.35
C GLU A 125 15.99 22.06 -5.71
N GLU A 126 16.96 21.18 -5.94
CA GLU A 126 17.69 21.12 -7.20
C GLU A 126 16.79 20.66 -8.36
N GLN A 127 15.90 19.69 -8.13
CA GLN A 127 14.90 19.29 -9.13
C GLN A 127 14.05 20.47 -9.58
N SER A 128 13.56 21.29 -8.65
CA SER A 128 12.73 22.45 -9.00
C SER A 128 13.50 23.47 -9.84
N LYS A 129 14.79 23.70 -9.53
CA LYS A 129 15.68 24.54 -10.35
C LYS A 129 15.88 23.96 -11.74
N GLN A 130 16.14 22.66 -11.86
CA GLN A 130 16.33 21.99 -13.15
C GLN A 130 15.07 22.01 -14.01
N ILE A 131 13.90 21.80 -13.41
CA ILE A 131 12.59 21.95 -14.09
C ILE A 131 12.44 23.37 -14.65
N CYS A 132 12.78 24.40 -13.85
CA CYS A 132 12.73 25.79 -14.31
C CYS A 132 13.75 26.09 -15.42
N ALA A 133 14.96 25.54 -15.33
CA ALA A 133 16.00 25.67 -16.34
C ALA A 133 15.59 25.02 -17.67
N LEU A 134 15.09 23.77 -17.64
CA LEU A 134 14.58 23.06 -18.82
C LEU A 134 13.43 23.82 -19.48
N ARG A 135 12.48 24.33 -18.69
CA ARG A 135 11.35 25.13 -19.21
C ARG A 135 11.83 26.40 -19.91
N THR A 136 12.74 27.13 -19.28
CA THR A 136 13.32 28.36 -19.85
C THR A 136 14.10 28.06 -21.13
N ALA A 137 14.93 27.01 -21.11
CA ALA A 137 15.73 26.58 -22.24
C ALA A 137 14.88 26.18 -23.46
N LEU A 138 13.82 25.39 -23.24
CA LEU A 138 12.90 24.95 -24.28
C LEU A 138 12.11 26.13 -24.87
N ASN A 139 11.73 27.11 -24.05
CA ASN A 139 11.04 28.32 -24.52
C ASN A 139 11.96 29.27 -25.29
N ALA A 140 13.22 29.40 -24.86
CA ALA A 140 14.21 30.25 -25.50
C ALA A 140 14.84 29.63 -26.76
N GLN A 141 14.58 28.35 -27.04
CA GLN A 141 15.17 27.58 -28.15
C GLN A 141 16.69 27.72 -28.20
N ILE A 142 17.33 27.42 -27.06
CA ILE A 142 18.80 27.42 -26.95
C ILE A 142 19.43 26.37 -27.87
N SER A 143 20.76 26.42 -28.01
CA SER A 143 21.48 25.46 -28.87
C SER A 143 21.28 24.02 -28.41
N ASP A 144 21.29 23.07 -29.34
CA ASP A 144 21.17 21.63 -29.03
C ASP A 144 22.29 21.14 -28.10
N ALA A 145 23.47 21.77 -28.16
CA ALA A 145 24.58 21.46 -27.27
C ALA A 145 24.28 21.87 -25.81
N ASP A 146 23.80 23.09 -25.59
CA ASP A 146 23.42 23.57 -24.27
C ASP A 146 22.22 22.80 -23.70
N LEU A 147 21.26 22.45 -24.58
CA LEU A 147 20.12 21.61 -24.19
C LEU A 147 20.57 20.18 -23.83
N GLY A 148 21.56 19.64 -24.56
CA GLY A 148 22.20 18.36 -24.25
C GLY A 148 22.83 18.34 -22.86
N MET A 149 23.52 19.42 -22.47
CA MET A 149 24.08 19.57 -21.12
C MET A 149 23.00 19.54 -20.03
N LEU A 150 21.85 20.18 -20.28
CA LEU A 150 20.71 20.14 -19.34
C LEU A 150 20.09 18.75 -19.24
N VAL A 151 19.96 18.04 -20.37
CA VAL A 151 19.48 16.65 -20.39
C VAL A 151 20.42 15.74 -19.60
N GLU A 152 21.73 15.81 -19.85
CA GLU A 152 22.72 15.02 -19.12
C GLU A 152 22.69 15.33 -17.62
N THR A 153 22.59 16.61 -17.26
CA THR A 153 22.45 17.04 -15.87
C THR A 153 21.19 16.43 -15.22
N GLY A 154 20.05 16.48 -15.90
CA GLY A 154 18.80 15.88 -15.43
C GLY A 154 18.89 14.36 -15.26
N MET A 155 19.52 13.66 -16.21
CA MET A 155 19.74 12.22 -16.13
C MET A 155 20.62 11.84 -14.92
N ASN A 156 21.74 12.54 -14.75
CA ASN A 156 22.63 12.36 -13.60
C ASN A 156 21.93 12.69 -12.28
N HIS A 157 21.00 13.64 -12.29
CA HIS A 157 20.23 14.01 -11.11
C HIS A 157 19.31 12.87 -10.64
N TYR A 158 18.62 12.15 -11.54
CA TYR A 158 17.87 10.95 -11.19
C TYR A 158 18.77 9.78 -10.78
N SER A 159 19.92 9.57 -11.43
CA SER A 159 20.91 8.58 -10.99
C SER A 159 21.39 8.83 -9.56
N LYS A 160 21.57 10.10 -9.16
CA LYS A 160 21.89 10.47 -7.77
C LYS A 160 20.78 10.01 -6.80
N LEU A 161 19.50 10.21 -7.14
CA LEU A 161 18.38 9.78 -6.31
C LEU A 161 18.42 8.27 -6.04
N PHE A 162 18.61 7.46 -7.09
CA PHE A 162 18.64 6.00 -6.95
C PHE A 162 19.82 5.53 -6.09
N ARG A 163 20.99 6.16 -6.21
CA ARG A 163 22.14 5.87 -5.34
C ARG A 163 21.88 6.23 -3.88
N MET A 164 21.28 7.40 -3.62
CA MET A 164 20.89 7.82 -2.27
C MET A 164 19.88 6.83 -1.68
N LYS A 165 18.88 6.41 -2.46
CA LYS A 165 17.89 5.42 -2.06
C LYS A 165 18.51 4.05 -1.75
N SER A 166 19.45 3.57 -2.55
CA SER A 166 20.16 2.31 -2.27
C SER A 166 20.89 2.36 -0.92
N THR A 167 21.50 3.50 -0.60
CA THR A 167 22.15 3.72 0.70
C THR A 167 21.14 3.75 1.84
N ALA A 168 20.02 4.44 1.66
CA ALA A 168 18.94 4.49 2.63
C ALA A 168 18.28 3.11 2.85
N ALA A 169 18.10 2.31 1.80
CA ALA A 169 17.52 0.98 1.89
C ALA A 169 18.39 0.02 2.72
N LYS A 170 19.71 0.13 2.62
CA LYS A 170 20.65 -0.62 3.46
C LYS A 170 20.58 -0.23 4.94
N ALA A 171 20.18 1.02 5.24
CA ALA A 171 19.98 1.48 6.60
C ALA A 171 18.59 1.08 7.14
N ASP A 172 17.54 1.29 6.34
CA ASP A 172 16.17 0.91 6.65
C ASP A 172 15.35 0.74 5.35
N VAL A 173 15.21 -0.52 4.91
CA VAL A 173 14.45 -0.85 3.70
C VAL A 173 12.96 -0.58 3.86
N PHE A 174 12.42 -0.70 5.08
CA PHE A 174 11.00 -0.47 5.34
C PHE A 174 10.66 1.01 5.21
N TYR A 175 11.55 1.91 5.64
CA TYR A 175 11.42 3.35 5.41
C TYR A 175 11.36 3.69 3.91
N VAL A 176 12.25 3.11 3.10
CA VAL A 176 12.26 3.39 1.64
C VAL A 176 11.02 2.82 0.96
N MET A 177 10.63 1.58 1.29
CA MET A 177 9.49 0.89 0.68
C MET A 177 8.14 1.50 1.07
N SER A 178 7.98 1.94 2.33
CA SER A 178 6.77 2.62 2.79
C SER A 178 6.57 3.99 2.14
N GLY A 179 7.64 4.60 1.61
CA GLY A 179 7.57 5.89 0.96
C GLY A 179 7.37 7.05 1.94
N MET A 180 7.70 6.87 3.23
CA MET A 180 7.55 7.90 4.27
C MET A 180 8.27 9.21 3.97
N TRP A 181 9.29 9.15 3.10
CA TRP A 181 10.04 10.30 2.58
C TRP A 181 9.32 11.08 1.46
N LYS A 182 8.14 10.63 1.03
CA LYS A 182 7.31 11.26 -0.01
C LYS A 182 5.97 11.73 0.54
N THR A 183 5.28 12.57 -0.21
CA THR A 183 3.90 13.00 0.11
C THR A 183 2.88 11.88 -0.07
N SER A 184 1.73 11.96 0.61
CA SER A 184 0.69 10.91 0.56
C SER A 184 0.20 10.60 -0.85
N ALA A 185 0.07 11.60 -1.72
CA ALA A 185 -0.32 11.38 -3.12
C ALA A 185 0.78 10.65 -3.91
N GLU A 186 2.06 10.99 -3.70
CA GLU A 186 3.17 10.27 -4.33
C GLU A 186 3.28 8.83 -3.82
N GLN A 187 3.00 8.60 -2.54
CA GLN A 187 2.97 7.25 -1.94
C GLN A 187 1.88 6.38 -2.57
N PHE A 188 0.72 6.96 -2.89
CA PHE A 188 -0.40 6.23 -3.51
C PHE A 188 -0.05 5.62 -4.86
N PHE A 189 0.81 6.29 -5.65
CA PHE A 189 1.29 5.81 -6.95
C PHE A 189 2.67 5.15 -6.87
N SER A 190 3.08 4.71 -5.68
CA SER A 190 4.38 4.07 -5.47
C SER A 190 4.31 2.56 -5.72
N TRP A 191 5.35 2.03 -6.34
CA TRP A 191 5.62 0.62 -6.61
C TRP A 191 7.05 0.33 -6.17
N ILE A 192 7.28 -0.54 -5.19
CA ILE A 192 8.63 -0.91 -4.70
C ILE A 192 9.56 0.32 -4.54
N GLY A 193 9.23 1.18 -3.56
CA GLY A 193 10.03 2.33 -3.17
C GLY A 193 10.06 3.52 -4.15
N GLY A 194 9.27 3.54 -5.22
CA GLY A 194 9.28 4.66 -6.17
C GLY A 194 8.17 4.57 -7.22
N PHE A 195 8.22 5.38 -8.27
CA PHE A 195 7.22 5.31 -9.34
C PHE A 195 7.31 4.01 -10.15
N ARG A 196 6.23 3.59 -10.78
CA ARG A 196 6.23 2.47 -11.73
C ARG A 196 6.58 2.95 -13.15
N PRO A 197 7.69 2.51 -13.76
CA PRO A 197 8.13 3.00 -15.07
C PRO A 197 7.08 2.90 -16.19
N SER A 198 6.38 1.77 -16.32
CA SER A 198 5.36 1.54 -17.35
C SER A 198 4.17 2.52 -17.25
N GLU A 199 3.71 2.79 -16.04
CA GLU A 199 2.65 3.78 -15.74
C GLU A 199 3.16 5.20 -16.01
N LEU A 200 4.40 5.49 -15.61
CA LEU A 200 5.01 6.78 -15.86
C LEU A 200 5.13 7.06 -17.36
N LEU A 201 5.62 6.10 -18.15
CA LEU A 201 5.69 6.22 -19.61
C LEU A 201 4.31 6.48 -20.22
N GLN A 202 3.25 5.87 -19.69
CA GLN A 202 1.88 6.12 -20.15
C GLN A 202 1.42 7.56 -19.89
N VAL A 203 1.86 8.18 -18.79
CA VAL A 203 1.54 9.58 -18.46
C VAL A 203 2.41 10.57 -19.25
N LEU A 204 3.65 10.21 -19.55
CA LEU A 204 4.59 11.07 -20.26
C LEU A 204 4.39 11.06 -21.78
N LEU A 205 4.01 9.91 -22.36
CA LEU A 205 3.91 9.75 -23.81
C LEU A 205 3.06 10.83 -24.49
N PRO A 206 1.88 11.25 -23.97
CA PRO A 206 1.08 12.31 -24.58
C PRO A 206 1.72 13.72 -24.48
N GLN A 207 2.74 13.91 -23.64
CA GLN A 207 3.43 15.21 -23.47
C GLN A 207 4.68 15.32 -24.36
N LEU A 208 5.05 14.24 -25.04
CA LEU A 208 6.14 14.21 -26.00
C LEU A 208 5.59 14.54 -27.38
N ASP A 209 5.34 15.82 -27.63
CA ASP A 209 4.88 16.27 -28.94
C ASP A 209 5.89 15.88 -30.03
N SER A 210 5.39 15.52 -31.21
CA SER A 210 6.19 15.25 -32.43
C SER A 210 7.12 14.02 -32.37
N LEU A 211 6.64 12.89 -31.85
CA LEU A 211 7.33 11.60 -32.04
C LEU A 211 7.12 11.09 -33.47
N THR A 212 8.16 10.51 -34.07
CA THR A 212 7.99 9.73 -35.30
C THR A 212 7.24 8.43 -35.02
N GLU A 213 6.65 7.81 -36.05
CA GLU A 213 5.97 6.50 -35.89
C GLU A 213 6.93 5.44 -35.30
N GLN A 214 8.19 5.45 -35.75
CA GLN A 214 9.22 4.56 -35.23
C GLN A 214 9.50 4.81 -33.74
N GLN A 215 9.71 6.08 -33.35
CA GLN A 215 9.92 6.44 -31.93
C GLN A 215 8.72 6.06 -31.08
N PHE A 216 7.50 6.30 -31.56
CA PHE A 216 6.29 5.92 -30.84
C PHE A 216 6.20 4.40 -30.63
N PHE A 217 6.49 3.61 -31.67
CA PHE A 217 6.54 2.16 -31.60
C PHE A 217 7.62 1.67 -30.61
N ASP A 218 8.81 2.25 -30.65
CA ASP A 218 9.92 1.90 -29.75
C ASP A 218 9.62 2.25 -28.29
N VAL A 219 8.96 3.39 -28.02
CA VAL A 219 8.51 3.73 -26.66
C VAL A 219 7.40 2.77 -26.18
N CYS A 220 6.50 2.34 -27.06
CA CYS A 220 5.50 1.32 -26.71
C CYS A 220 6.14 -0.01 -26.34
N ASN A 221 7.15 -0.45 -27.11
CA ASN A 221 7.93 -1.65 -26.80
C ASN A 221 8.70 -1.51 -25.48
N LEU A 222 9.32 -0.35 -25.23
CA LEU A 222 9.99 -0.06 -23.96
C LEU A 222 9.01 -0.15 -22.79
N LYS A 223 7.80 0.44 -22.91
CA LYS A 223 6.75 0.32 -21.91
C LYS A 223 6.38 -1.13 -21.63
N GLN A 224 6.18 -1.94 -22.68
CA GLN A 224 5.85 -3.36 -22.53
C GLN A 224 6.98 -4.15 -21.85
N SER A 225 8.23 -3.88 -22.20
CA SER A 225 9.40 -4.49 -21.57
C SER A 225 9.51 -4.12 -20.09
N CYS A 226 9.29 -2.84 -19.74
CA CYS A 226 9.23 -2.39 -18.35
C CYS A 226 8.14 -3.13 -17.57
N GLN A 227 6.93 -3.21 -18.14
CA GLN A 227 5.80 -3.91 -17.52
C GLN A 227 6.14 -5.37 -17.19
N GLN A 228 6.78 -6.09 -18.11
CA GLN A 228 7.20 -7.47 -17.89
C GLN A 228 8.21 -7.60 -16.75
N ALA A 229 9.23 -6.73 -16.71
CA ALA A 229 10.22 -6.70 -15.65
C ALA A 229 9.58 -6.35 -14.29
N GLU A 230 8.68 -5.38 -14.28
CA GLU A 230 7.92 -4.97 -13.09
C GLU A 230 7.03 -6.10 -12.56
N ASP A 231 6.32 -6.81 -13.43
CA ASP A 231 5.45 -7.92 -13.04
C ASP A 231 6.26 -9.10 -12.50
N ALA A 232 7.40 -9.42 -13.13
CA ALA A 232 8.31 -10.45 -12.64
C ALA A 232 8.86 -10.09 -11.24
N LEU A 233 9.27 -8.83 -11.04
CA LEU A 233 9.80 -8.35 -9.77
C LEU A 233 8.71 -8.33 -8.68
N SER A 234 7.49 -7.91 -9.03
CA SER A 234 6.34 -7.92 -8.11
C SER A 234 5.97 -9.34 -7.66
N GLN A 235 5.93 -10.29 -8.60
CA GLN A 235 5.69 -11.71 -8.27
C GLN A 235 6.79 -12.29 -7.38
N GLY A 236 8.05 -11.91 -7.61
CA GLY A 236 9.16 -12.30 -6.73
C GLY A 236 8.99 -11.76 -5.31
N MET A 237 8.58 -10.51 -5.18
CA MET A 237 8.30 -9.86 -3.89
C MET A 237 7.13 -10.53 -3.16
N GLU A 238 6.03 -10.82 -3.86
CA GLU A 238 4.87 -11.51 -3.30
C GLU A 238 5.25 -12.89 -2.73
N LYS A 239 6.06 -13.66 -3.46
CA LYS A 239 6.58 -14.96 -2.99
C LYS A 239 7.47 -14.79 -1.76
N LEU A 240 8.32 -13.76 -1.72
CA LEU A 240 9.14 -13.46 -0.54
C LEU A 240 8.26 -13.12 0.67
N GLN A 241 7.22 -12.31 0.48
CA GLN A 241 6.27 -11.94 1.54
C GLN A 241 5.46 -13.14 2.05
N GLU A 242 5.07 -14.06 1.16
CA GLU A 242 4.43 -15.33 1.54
C GLU A 242 5.38 -16.18 2.39
N LEU A 243 6.64 -16.34 1.96
CA LEU A 243 7.66 -17.07 2.72
C LEU A 243 7.96 -16.41 4.08
N VAL A 244 7.95 -15.08 4.15
CA VAL A 244 8.06 -14.34 5.43
C VAL A 244 6.90 -14.71 6.34
N SER A 245 5.67 -14.69 5.83
CA SER A 245 4.45 -14.96 6.59
C SER A 245 4.43 -16.38 7.15
N VAL A 246 4.78 -17.40 6.35
CA VAL A 246 4.83 -18.81 6.78
C VAL A 246 5.84 -19.01 7.92
N THR A 247 7.06 -18.45 7.79
CA THR A 247 8.07 -18.59 8.84
C THR A 247 7.67 -17.89 10.15
N VAL A 248 6.91 -16.80 10.09
CA VAL A 248 6.40 -16.12 11.30
C VAL A 248 5.33 -16.95 12.01
N VAL A 249 4.50 -17.68 11.26
CA VAL A 249 3.50 -18.60 11.84
C VAL A 249 4.17 -19.82 12.47
N ASP A 250 5.17 -20.40 11.81
CA ASP A 250 5.95 -21.51 12.38
C ASP A 250 6.73 -21.09 13.64
N ARG A 251 7.15 -19.82 13.73
CA ARG A 251 7.79 -19.25 14.92
C ARG A 251 6.88 -19.25 16.16
N GLN A 252 5.57 -19.14 16.00
CA GLN A 252 4.61 -19.23 17.12
C GLN A 252 4.43 -20.68 17.60
N LEU A 253 4.85 -21.67 16.80
CA LEU A 253 4.59 -23.09 17.02
C LEU A 253 5.86 -23.92 17.29
N GLY A 254 7.06 -23.40 17.00
CA GLY A 254 8.31 -24.17 17.01
C GLY A 254 9.46 -23.59 17.85
N GLU A 255 10.16 -24.49 18.55
CA GLU A 255 11.33 -24.26 19.41
C GLU A 255 12.63 -24.17 18.57
N GLY A 256 12.71 -23.23 17.63
CA GLY A 256 13.92 -23.01 16.82
C GLY A 256 14.98 -22.19 17.56
N SER A 257 16.27 -22.50 17.39
CA SER A 257 17.36 -21.69 17.97
C SER A 257 17.27 -20.23 17.50
N TYR A 258 17.24 -19.29 18.45
CA TYR A 258 17.13 -17.84 18.21
C TYR A 258 18.11 -17.33 17.14
N SER A 259 19.33 -17.86 17.13
CA SER A 259 20.37 -17.51 16.15
C SER A 259 19.99 -17.86 14.72
N SER A 260 19.36 -19.01 14.49
CA SER A 260 18.91 -19.42 13.14
C SER A 260 17.77 -18.51 12.65
N GLN A 261 16.86 -18.12 13.55
CA GLN A 261 15.75 -17.23 13.23
C GLN A 261 16.21 -15.82 12.85
N VAL A 262 17.20 -15.27 13.57
CA VAL A 262 17.79 -13.97 13.26
C VAL A 262 18.47 -14.00 11.89
N ASN A 263 19.20 -15.07 11.56
CA ASN A 263 19.84 -15.22 10.25
C ASN A 263 18.81 -15.24 9.12
N THR A 264 17.74 -16.05 9.23
CA THR A 264 16.67 -16.09 8.22
C THR A 264 15.94 -14.75 8.08
N ALA A 265 15.74 -14.02 9.18
CA ALA A 265 15.15 -12.69 9.13
C ALA A 265 16.08 -11.67 8.42
N MET A 266 17.38 -11.76 8.67
CA MET A 266 18.38 -10.91 8.02
C MET A 266 18.44 -11.20 6.51
N GLU A 267 18.48 -12.47 6.10
CA GLU A 267 18.43 -12.87 4.69
C GLU A 267 17.19 -12.30 3.97
N LYS A 268 16.03 -12.28 4.65
CA LYS A 268 14.80 -11.68 4.13
C LYS A 268 14.90 -10.17 3.98
N VAL A 269 15.50 -9.47 4.94
CA VAL A 269 15.73 -8.01 4.86
C VAL A 269 16.70 -7.68 3.72
N GLU A 270 17.78 -8.44 3.57
CA GLU A 270 18.74 -8.27 2.46
C GLU A 270 18.07 -8.51 1.10
N ALA A 271 17.19 -9.51 1.01
CA ALA A 271 16.39 -9.74 -0.19
C ALA A 271 15.50 -8.53 -0.51
N LEU A 272 14.84 -7.92 0.49
CA LEU A 272 14.05 -6.70 0.30
C LEU A 272 14.90 -5.54 -0.22
N VAL A 273 16.12 -5.35 0.30
CA VAL A 273 17.05 -4.33 -0.20
C VAL A 273 17.36 -4.57 -1.67
N SER A 274 17.65 -5.82 -2.04
CA SER A 274 17.88 -6.19 -3.44
C SER A 274 16.69 -5.91 -4.34
N PHE A 275 15.45 -6.14 -3.89
CA PHE A 275 14.25 -5.79 -4.65
C PHE A 275 14.12 -4.28 -4.89
N VAL A 276 14.44 -3.44 -3.88
CA VAL A 276 14.45 -1.98 -4.04
C VAL A 276 15.51 -1.55 -5.05
N ASP A 277 16.73 -2.09 -4.96
CA ASP A 277 17.82 -1.80 -5.90
C ASP A 277 17.47 -2.25 -7.33
N GLN A 278 16.85 -3.43 -7.50
CA GLN A 278 16.38 -3.92 -8.80
C GLN A 278 15.27 -3.03 -9.39
N ALA A 279 14.32 -2.57 -8.56
CA ALA A 279 13.27 -1.67 -9.01
C ALA A 279 13.85 -0.31 -9.46
N ASP A 280 14.83 0.23 -8.74
CA ASP A 280 15.53 1.46 -9.13
C ASP A 280 16.41 1.26 -10.36
N HIS A 281 17.00 0.08 -10.55
CA HIS A 281 17.71 -0.25 -11.78
C HIS A 281 16.77 -0.23 -12.99
N ILE A 282 15.57 -0.82 -12.89
CA ILE A 282 14.56 -0.75 -13.96
C ILE A 282 14.22 0.71 -14.27
N ARG A 283 13.97 1.55 -13.24
CA ARG A 283 13.70 2.99 -13.45
C ARG A 283 14.82 3.70 -14.18
N GLN A 284 16.07 3.45 -13.77
CA GLN A 284 17.23 4.07 -14.37
C GLN A 284 17.40 3.63 -15.83
N GLU A 285 17.32 2.32 -16.11
CA GLU A 285 17.39 1.79 -17.47
C GLU A 285 16.25 2.33 -18.34
N THR A 286 15.02 2.44 -17.83
CA THR A 286 13.91 3.03 -18.58
C THR A 286 14.21 4.47 -19.01
N LEU A 287 14.70 5.31 -18.09
CA LEU A 287 15.08 6.70 -18.43
C LEU A 287 16.19 6.73 -19.48
N GLN A 288 17.19 5.85 -19.36
CA GLN A 288 18.29 5.78 -20.31
C GLN A 288 17.83 5.29 -21.70
N GLN A 289 17.05 4.22 -21.79
CA GLN A 289 16.52 3.73 -23.07
C GLN A 289 15.60 4.77 -23.71
N MET A 290 14.78 5.45 -22.91
CA MET A 290 13.93 6.53 -23.41
C MET A 290 14.77 7.67 -24.01
N SER A 291 15.85 8.09 -23.36
CA SER A 291 16.77 9.10 -23.91
C SER A 291 17.51 8.65 -25.18
N ARG A 292 17.66 7.35 -25.42
CA ARG A 292 18.27 6.80 -26.64
C ARG A 292 17.29 6.76 -27.82
N ILE A 293 16.01 6.53 -27.53
CA ILE A 293 14.94 6.53 -28.55
C ILE A 293 14.63 7.97 -28.99
N LEU A 294 14.68 8.91 -28.05
CA LEU A 294 14.30 10.30 -28.25
C LEU A 294 15.49 11.17 -28.71
N THR A 295 15.17 12.25 -29.41
CA THR A 295 16.14 13.33 -29.69
C THR A 295 16.41 14.16 -28.42
N THR A 296 17.47 14.95 -28.41
CA THR A 296 17.79 15.83 -27.27
C THR A 296 16.62 16.75 -26.87
N PRO A 297 15.93 17.45 -27.80
CA PRO A 297 14.79 18.29 -27.43
C PRO A 297 13.59 17.49 -26.90
N GLN A 298 13.32 16.32 -27.47
CA GLN A 298 12.25 15.43 -26.97
C GLN A 298 12.58 14.90 -25.57
N THR A 299 13.84 14.53 -25.30
CA THR A 299 14.29 14.09 -23.98
C THR A 299 14.18 15.22 -22.96
N ALA A 300 14.57 16.44 -23.31
CA ALA A 300 14.41 17.62 -22.47
C ALA A 300 12.94 17.87 -22.10
N ARG A 301 12.01 17.76 -23.07
CA ARG A 301 10.56 17.83 -22.82
C ARG A 301 10.09 16.69 -21.92
N GLY A 302 10.58 15.47 -22.12
CA GLY A 302 10.27 14.33 -21.28
C GLY A 302 10.69 14.51 -19.82
N LEU A 303 11.91 15.02 -19.58
CA LEU A 303 12.40 15.33 -18.24
C LEU A 303 11.62 16.48 -17.59
N LEU A 304 11.24 17.50 -18.35
CA LEU A 304 10.37 18.58 -17.88
C LEU A 304 9.00 18.03 -17.47
N ALA A 305 8.34 17.28 -18.35
CA ALA A 305 7.05 16.66 -18.10
C ALA A 305 7.05 15.71 -16.88
N LEU A 306 8.16 14.97 -16.71
CA LEU A 306 8.40 14.10 -15.55
C LEU A 306 8.46 14.91 -14.25
N GLY A 307 9.23 15.99 -14.23
CA GLY A 307 9.33 16.87 -13.08
C GLY A 307 7.98 17.51 -12.72
N GLU A 308 7.29 18.07 -13.72
CA GLU A 308 5.98 18.70 -13.55
C GLU A 308 4.89 17.71 -13.11
N TYR A 309 4.98 16.45 -13.50
CA TYR A 309 4.09 15.40 -13.01
C TYR A 309 4.24 15.18 -11.50
N PHE A 310 5.46 15.04 -10.99
CA PHE A 310 5.69 14.87 -9.55
C PHE A 310 5.41 16.13 -8.75
N GLU A 311 5.70 17.33 -9.30
CA GLU A 311 5.29 18.59 -8.67
C GLU A 311 3.76 18.67 -8.50
N ARG A 312 2.99 18.26 -9.51
CA ARG A 312 1.53 18.18 -9.42
C ARG A 312 1.06 17.17 -8.37
N LEU A 313 1.66 15.97 -8.31
CA LEU A 313 1.34 15.00 -7.27
C LEU A 313 1.56 15.56 -5.86
N ARG A 314 2.69 16.24 -5.64
CA ARG A 314 2.98 16.89 -4.36
C ARG A 314 1.98 18.00 -4.02
N ALA A 315 1.61 18.83 -5.00
CA ALA A 315 0.62 19.88 -4.80
C ALA A 315 -0.75 19.32 -4.33
N LEU A 316 -1.20 18.18 -4.86
CA LEU A 316 -2.46 17.52 -4.45
C LEU A 316 -2.47 17.14 -2.96
N SER A 317 -1.32 16.74 -2.41
CA SER A 317 -1.20 16.41 -0.98
C SER A 317 -1.40 17.63 -0.07
N THR A 318 -0.96 18.81 -0.51
CA THR A 318 -1.13 20.06 0.26
C THR A 318 -2.60 20.52 0.28
N LEU A 319 -3.31 20.38 -0.84
CA LEU A 319 -4.73 20.74 -0.99
C LEU A 319 -5.66 19.80 -0.21
N SER A 320 -5.35 18.51 -0.15
CA SER A 320 -6.13 17.55 0.65
C SER A 320 -5.98 17.79 2.15
N SER A 321 -4.87 18.40 2.59
CA SER A 321 -4.61 18.74 4.00
C SER A 321 -5.27 20.04 4.44
N SER A 322 -5.59 20.94 3.51
CA SER A 322 -6.24 22.24 3.78
C SER A 322 -7.78 22.21 3.66
N CYS A 323 -8.38 21.08 3.28
CA CYS A 323 -9.82 20.96 3.18
C CYS A 323 -10.47 20.89 4.58
N PRO A 324 -11.29 21.88 5.00
CA PRO A 324 -11.94 21.85 6.30
C PRO A 324 -12.92 20.66 6.34
N ARG A 325 -12.76 19.78 7.33
CA ARG A 325 -13.75 18.74 7.62
C ARG A 325 -15.04 19.45 8.03
N GLU A 326 -16.08 19.36 7.21
CA GLU A 326 -17.43 19.79 7.60
C GLU A 326 -17.80 19.10 8.93
N PRO A 327 -18.26 19.84 9.95
CA PRO A 327 -18.78 19.23 11.16
C PRO A 327 -20.02 18.43 10.77
N ALA A 328 -20.01 17.14 11.09
CA ALA A 328 -21.19 16.30 10.97
C ALA A 328 -22.34 16.96 11.75
N CYS A 329 -23.43 17.29 11.05
CA CYS A 329 -24.64 17.82 11.67
C CYS A 329 -25.18 16.82 12.71
N PRO A 330 -25.77 17.33 13.80
CA PRO A 330 -26.08 16.58 15.03
C PRO A 330 -27.11 15.45 14.86
#